data_AF-A0A1A9QEB6-F1
#
_entry.id   AF-A0A1A9QEB6-F1
#
_cell.length_a   1.000
_cell.length_b   1.000
_cell.length_c   1.000
_cell.angle_alpha   90.00
_cell.angle_beta   90.00
_cell.angle_gamma   90.00
#
_symmetry.space_group_name_H-M   'P 1'
#
loop_
_entity.id
_entity.type
_entity.pdbx_description
1 polymer ?
#
loop_
_entity_poly.entity_id
_entity_poly.type
_entity_poly.pdbx_seq_one_letter_code
_entity_poly.pdbx_strand_id
1 'polypeptide(L)'
;MMDTTNTAINSVGFAVLFLMILLLYAQLPHKKVRWKLFKSKNKDFSIAEYEAFIFQLSYSLHFLSKHKIGALVVIENVDNLKKYVSLGYSVTAKLTSELLITVFGNKKSALHDGGVIVRKFNVISVSSYFPVTQKIMTSTYGARHRSATGLTEETDAIALIVSETTGNISYSKKGKIHALEKENLDVLCDNLFELLNFYIN
;
A
#
# COMPACT_ATOMS: atom_id res chain seq x y z
N MET A 1 -8.37 -12.25 -79.39
CA MET A 1 -7.88 -13.24 -78.41
C MET A 1 -6.95 -12.53 -77.42
N MET A 2 -7.50 -11.59 -76.63
CA MET A 2 -6.68 -10.65 -75.85
C MET A 2 -7.42 -10.09 -74.60
N ASP A 3 -8.33 -10.87 -73.98
CA ASP A 3 -9.13 -10.42 -72.83
C ASP A 3 -9.01 -11.30 -71.57
N THR A 4 -8.46 -12.52 -71.69
CA THR A 4 -8.30 -13.44 -70.54
C THR A 4 -7.00 -13.22 -69.77
N THR A 5 -5.99 -12.62 -70.39
CA THR A 5 -4.70 -12.35 -69.73
C THR A 5 -4.77 -11.17 -68.77
N ASN A 6 -5.48 -10.08 -69.13
CA ASN A 6 -5.60 -8.89 -68.29
C ASN A 6 -6.47 -9.12 -67.04
N THR A 7 -7.51 -9.95 -67.14
CA THR A 7 -8.36 -10.32 -65.99
C THR A 7 -7.62 -11.23 -65.01
N ALA A 8 -6.82 -12.17 -65.52
CA ALA A 8 -5.97 -13.03 -64.69
C ALA A 8 -4.88 -12.23 -63.96
N ILE A 9 -4.17 -11.33 -64.65
CA ILE A 9 -3.11 -10.49 -64.06
C ILE A 9 -3.67 -9.58 -62.95
N ASN A 10 -4.85 -8.98 -63.16
CA ASN A 10 -5.49 -8.14 -62.15
C ASN A 10 -5.91 -8.97 -60.92
N SER A 11 -6.47 -10.17 -61.11
CA SER A 11 -6.87 -11.04 -60.00
C SER A 11 -5.68 -11.50 -59.15
N VAL A 12 -4.53 -11.80 -59.77
CA VAL A 12 -3.28 -12.16 -59.08
C VAL A 12 -2.72 -10.94 -58.34
N GLY A 13 -2.78 -9.74 -58.94
CA GLY A 13 -2.39 -8.49 -58.29
C GLY A 13 -3.18 -8.20 -57.02
N PHE A 14 -4.50 -8.41 -57.04
CA PHE A 14 -5.35 -8.26 -55.85
C PHE A 14 -5.03 -9.29 -54.76
N ALA A 15 -4.76 -10.54 -55.14
CA ALA A 15 -4.40 -11.59 -54.18
C ALA A 15 -3.06 -11.29 -53.48
N VAL A 16 -2.07 -10.79 -54.23
CA VAL A 16 -0.77 -10.39 -53.69
C VAL A 16 -0.90 -9.18 -52.77
N LEU A 17 -1.69 -8.17 -53.16
CA LEU A 17 -1.93 -6.99 -52.32
C LEU A 17 -2.66 -7.37 -51.02
N PHE A 18 -3.65 -8.26 -51.11
CA PHE A 18 -4.39 -8.77 -49.96
C PHE A 18 -3.48 -9.55 -48.99
N LEU A 19 -2.60 -10.40 -49.52
CA LEU A 19 -1.63 -11.14 -48.73
C LEU A 19 -0.61 -10.19 -48.06
N MET A 20 -0.16 -9.15 -48.77
CA MET A 20 0.77 -8.16 -48.24
C MET A 20 0.14 -7.35 -47.09
N ILE A 21 -1.14 -7.00 -47.21
CA ILE A 21 -1.92 -6.34 -46.16
C ILE A 21 -2.09 -7.26 -44.94
N LEU A 22 -2.41 -8.55 -45.15
CA LEU A 22 -2.52 -9.53 -44.07
C LEU A 22 -1.19 -9.71 -43.30
N LEU A 23 -0.07 -9.78 -44.03
CA LEU A 23 1.25 -9.88 -43.42
C LEU A 23 1.62 -8.60 -42.64
N LEU A 24 1.21 -7.42 -43.14
CA LEU A 24 1.39 -6.15 -42.42
C LEU A 24 0.58 -6.11 -41.11
N TYR A 25 -0.68 -6.57 -41.13
CA TYR A 25 -1.51 -6.67 -39.93
C TYR A 25 -0.94 -7.67 -38.91
N ALA A 26 -0.32 -8.77 -39.35
CA ALA A 26 0.26 -9.78 -38.47
C ALA A 26 1.52 -9.29 -37.72
N GLN A 27 2.25 -8.30 -38.26
CA GLN A 27 3.41 -7.70 -37.60
C GLN A 27 3.06 -6.54 -36.66
N LEU A 28 1.82 -6.08 -36.64
CA LEU A 28 1.40 -5.10 -35.65
C LEU A 28 1.51 -5.74 -34.26
N PRO A 29 2.23 -5.13 -33.31
CA PRO A 29 2.29 -5.65 -31.96
C PRO A 29 0.86 -5.69 -31.44
N HIS A 30 0.34 -6.89 -31.20
CA HIS A 30 -0.82 -7.08 -30.34
C HIS A 30 -0.41 -6.57 -28.96
N LYS A 31 -0.51 -5.24 -28.77
CA LYS A 31 -0.57 -4.64 -27.45
C LYS A 31 -1.72 -5.39 -26.80
N LYS A 32 -1.39 -6.29 -25.88
CA LYS A 32 -2.35 -6.87 -24.96
C LYS A 32 -2.93 -5.67 -24.23
N VAL A 33 -3.98 -5.09 -24.80
CA VAL A 33 -4.87 -4.17 -24.11
C VAL A 33 -5.53 -5.08 -23.10
N ARG A 34 -4.85 -5.23 -21.97
CA ARG A 34 -5.34 -5.93 -20.81
C ARG A 34 -6.40 -5.00 -20.28
N TRP A 35 -7.61 -5.12 -20.83
CA TRP A 35 -8.81 -4.57 -20.23
C TRP A 35 -8.75 -5.02 -18.78
N LYS A 36 -8.37 -4.10 -17.89
CA LYS A 36 -8.56 -4.29 -16.45
C LYS A 36 -10.07 -4.28 -16.24
N LEU A 37 -10.72 -5.37 -16.63
CA LEU A 37 -11.97 -5.84 -16.05
C LEU A 37 -11.68 -6.44 -14.68
N PHE A 38 -10.89 -5.72 -13.87
CA PHE A 38 -10.98 -5.78 -12.43
C PHE A 38 -11.89 -4.63 -12.05
N LYS A 39 -13.17 -4.78 -12.40
CA LYS A 39 -14.24 -4.13 -11.64
C LYS A 39 -14.21 -4.83 -10.28
N SER A 40 -13.31 -4.33 -9.41
CA SER A 40 -13.23 -4.76 -8.03
C SER A 40 -14.66 -4.71 -7.49
N LYS A 41 -15.15 -5.85 -6.99
CA LYS A 41 -16.23 -5.85 -6.00
C LYS A 41 -15.68 -5.11 -4.78
N ASN A 42 -15.62 -3.78 -4.85
CA ASN A 42 -15.54 -2.98 -3.64
C ASN A 42 -16.88 -3.20 -2.96
N LYS A 43 -16.86 -4.06 -1.95
CA LYS A 43 -17.82 -4.00 -0.87
C LYS A 43 -17.60 -2.61 -0.29
N ASP A 44 -18.39 -1.64 -0.72
CA ASP A 44 -18.31 -0.27 -0.22
C ASP A 44 -18.43 -0.36 1.30
N PHE A 45 -17.34 -0.06 1.99
CA PHE A 45 -17.36 -0.04 3.44
C PHE A 45 -18.21 1.14 3.88
N SER A 46 -18.99 0.98 4.93
CA SER A 46 -19.79 2.10 5.43
C SER A 46 -18.87 3.19 5.96
N ILE A 47 -19.27 4.46 5.80
CA ILE A 47 -18.56 5.61 6.38
C ILE A 47 -18.36 5.40 7.89
N ALA A 48 -19.35 4.83 8.57
CA ALA A 48 -19.27 4.49 10.00
C ALA A 48 -18.16 3.47 10.33
N GLU A 49 -17.90 2.47 9.47
CA GLU A 49 -16.79 1.54 9.67
C GLU A 49 -15.44 2.22 9.51
N TYR A 50 -15.33 3.15 8.55
CA TYR A 50 -14.12 3.94 8.33
C TYR A 50 -13.86 4.89 9.51
N GLU A 51 -14.87 5.63 9.98
CA GLU A 51 -14.77 6.49 11.16
C GLU A 51 -14.36 5.70 12.41
N ALA A 52 -14.98 4.53 12.63
CA ALA A 52 -14.60 3.65 13.73
C ALA A 52 -13.14 3.17 13.61
N PHE A 53 -12.69 2.84 12.40
CA PHE A 53 -11.30 2.46 12.15
C PHE A 53 -10.33 3.61 12.46
N ILE A 54 -10.60 4.83 11.96
CA ILE A 54 -9.79 6.02 12.23
C ILE A 54 -9.71 6.28 13.73
N PHE A 55 -10.85 6.25 14.43
CA PHE A 55 -10.87 6.44 15.88
C PHE A 55 -10.01 5.41 16.62
N GLN A 56 -10.16 4.12 16.31
CA GLN A 56 -9.38 3.05 16.96
C GLN A 56 -7.88 3.18 16.69
N LEU A 57 -7.49 3.53 15.46
CA LEU A 57 -6.10 3.77 15.08
C LEU A 57 -5.54 5.00 15.80
N SER A 58 -6.20 6.15 15.73
CA SER A 58 -5.80 7.39 16.40
C SER A 58 -5.67 7.20 17.90
N TYR A 59 -6.65 6.57 18.54
CA TYR A 59 -6.63 6.32 19.98
C TYR A 59 -5.41 5.48 20.38
N SER A 60 -5.11 4.42 19.61
CA SER A 60 -3.94 3.58 19.87
C SER A 60 -2.63 4.35 19.74
N LEU A 61 -2.45 5.14 18.68
CA LEU A 61 -1.23 5.92 18.45
C LEU A 61 -1.05 7.02 19.50
N HIS A 62 -2.14 7.67 19.89
CA HIS A 62 -2.14 8.68 20.96
C HIS A 62 -1.76 8.06 22.32
N PHE A 63 -2.34 6.90 22.65
CA PHE A 63 -2.01 6.18 23.87
C PHE A 63 -0.53 5.78 23.88
N LEU A 64 -0.05 5.14 22.82
CA LEU A 64 1.35 4.70 22.69
C LEU A 64 2.32 5.90 22.76
N SER A 65 1.95 7.01 22.12
CA SER A 65 2.69 8.27 22.17
C SER A 65 2.84 8.80 23.59
N LYS A 66 1.73 8.91 24.34
CA LYS A 66 1.74 9.41 25.74
C LYS A 66 2.62 8.57 26.65
N HIS A 67 2.70 7.26 26.40
CA HIS A 67 3.49 6.32 27.18
C HIS A 67 4.90 6.07 26.60
N LYS A 68 5.28 6.78 25.52
CA LYS A 68 6.56 6.60 24.81
C LYS A 68 6.84 5.14 24.45
N ILE A 69 5.81 4.44 23.99
CA ILE A 69 5.90 3.07 23.50
C ILE A 69 6.10 3.14 21.99
N GLY A 70 7.22 2.58 21.52
CA GLY A 70 7.56 2.57 20.11
C GLY A 70 6.60 1.69 19.30
N ALA A 71 6.12 2.21 18.18
CA ALA A 71 5.19 1.49 17.32
C ALA A 71 5.49 1.74 15.83
N LEU A 72 5.17 0.74 15.01
CA LEU A 72 5.25 0.81 13.55
C LEU A 72 4.02 0.12 12.96
N VAL A 73 3.09 0.91 12.44
CA VAL A 73 1.84 0.44 11.84
C VAL A 73 1.84 0.79 10.35
N VAL A 74 1.78 -0.22 9.50
CA VAL A 74 1.80 -0.08 8.04
C VAL A 74 0.40 -0.28 7.50
N ILE A 75 -0.12 0.74 6.82
CA ILE A 75 -1.38 0.71 6.12
C ILE A 75 -1.11 0.36 4.65
N GLU A 76 -1.57 -0.82 4.23
CA GLU A 76 -1.53 -1.24 2.83
C GLU A 76 -2.47 -0.38 1.97
N ASN A 77 -1.99 0.03 0.80
CA ASN A 77 -2.78 0.74 -0.21
C ASN A 77 -2.95 -0.11 -1.49
N VAL A 78 -2.38 0.29 -2.63
CA VAL A 78 -2.53 -0.44 -3.91
C VAL A 78 -1.53 -1.58 -4.00
N ASP A 79 -0.29 -1.37 -3.54
CA ASP A 79 0.75 -2.38 -3.59
C ASP A 79 0.49 -3.48 -2.56
N ASN A 80 0.54 -4.73 -3.02
CA ASN A 80 0.30 -5.87 -2.15
C ASN A 80 1.54 -6.18 -1.29
N LEU A 81 1.37 -6.13 0.03
CA LEU A 81 2.46 -6.35 1.00
C LEU A 81 2.66 -7.83 1.37
N LYS A 82 2.18 -8.79 0.56
CA LYS A 82 2.28 -10.24 0.82
C LYS A 82 3.69 -10.69 1.19
N LYS A 83 4.72 -10.12 0.55
CA LYS A 83 6.14 -10.45 0.84
C LYS A 83 6.54 -10.13 2.28
N TYR A 84 5.95 -9.10 2.88
CA TYR A 84 6.22 -8.68 4.26
C TYR A 84 5.30 -9.39 5.27
N VAL A 85 4.06 -9.67 4.87
CA VAL A 85 3.13 -10.48 5.66
C VAL A 85 3.73 -11.86 5.97
N SER A 86 4.40 -12.49 5.00
CA SER A 86 5.06 -13.78 5.20
C SER A 86 6.30 -13.74 6.11
N LEU A 87 6.82 -12.54 6.43
CA LEU A 87 7.96 -12.36 7.32
C LEU A 87 7.54 -12.10 8.77
N GLY A 88 6.24 -11.93 9.04
CA GLY A 88 5.69 -11.79 10.39
C GLY A 88 4.77 -12.95 10.76
N TYR A 89 4.03 -12.78 11.86
CA TYR A 89 2.95 -13.69 12.23
C TYR A 89 1.68 -13.26 11.49
N SER A 90 1.13 -14.14 10.67
CA SER A 90 -0.14 -13.89 9.98
C SER A 90 -1.27 -13.89 11.00
N VAL A 91 -2.08 -12.83 10.98
CA VAL A 91 -3.26 -12.67 11.85
C VAL A 91 -4.43 -12.26 10.97
N THR A 92 -5.66 -12.49 11.41
CA THR A 92 -6.84 -11.90 10.76
C THR A 92 -7.78 -11.43 11.85
N ALA A 93 -7.67 -10.16 12.19
CA ALA A 93 -8.46 -9.53 13.23
C ALA A 93 -8.85 -8.11 12.80
N LYS A 94 -10.02 -7.64 13.23
CA LYS A 94 -10.39 -6.24 13.10
C LYS A 94 -9.40 -5.40 13.93
N LEU A 95 -8.99 -4.25 13.39
CA LEU A 95 -8.14 -3.33 14.14
C LEU A 95 -8.95 -2.75 15.31
N THR A 96 -8.46 -2.99 16.52
CA THR A 96 -8.91 -2.29 17.73
C THR A 96 -7.72 -1.66 18.43
N SER A 97 -7.98 -0.64 19.23
CA SER A 97 -6.95 0.04 19.97
C SER A 97 -6.26 -0.88 20.97
N GLU A 98 -7.01 -1.75 21.64
CA GLU A 98 -6.51 -2.74 22.59
C GLU A 98 -5.55 -3.72 21.93
N LEU A 99 -5.84 -4.14 20.69
CA LEU A 99 -4.96 -5.02 19.93
C LEU A 99 -3.60 -4.36 19.68
N LEU A 100 -3.59 -3.14 19.14
CA LEU A 100 -2.34 -2.42 18.87
C LEU A 100 -1.56 -2.09 20.15
N ILE A 101 -2.27 -1.63 21.19
CA ILE A 101 -1.66 -1.33 22.49
C ILE A 101 -1.05 -2.60 23.10
N THR A 102 -1.71 -3.75 22.99
CA THR A 102 -1.20 -5.03 23.51
C THR A 102 0.03 -5.50 22.73
N VAL A 103 0.00 -5.41 21.40
CA VAL A 103 1.12 -5.82 20.54
C VAL A 103 2.37 -5.01 20.86
N PHE A 104 2.29 -3.68 20.89
CA PHE A 104 3.47 -2.83 21.11
C PHE A 104 3.82 -2.62 22.59
N GLY A 105 2.83 -2.65 23.49
CA GLY A 105 3.02 -2.37 24.91
C GLY A 105 3.74 -3.49 25.67
N ASN A 106 3.62 -4.74 25.21
CA ASN A 106 4.27 -5.87 25.85
C ASN A 106 5.71 -6.09 25.35
N LYS A 107 6.66 -5.36 25.95
CA LYS A 107 8.10 -5.48 25.64
C LYS A 107 8.72 -6.85 25.90
N LYS A 108 8.03 -7.75 26.62
CA LYS A 108 8.51 -9.12 26.88
C LYS A 108 8.03 -10.12 25.82
N SER A 109 7.04 -9.74 25.01
CA SER A 109 6.49 -10.59 23.96
C SER A 109 7.34 -10.50 22.71
N ALA A 110 7.56 -11.59 21.98
CA ALA A 110 8.17 -11.50 20.65
C ALA A 110 7.33 -10.66 19.66
N LEU A 111 6.06 -10.39 19.99
CA LEU A 111 5.13 -9.71 19.09
C LEU A 111 5.40 -8.20 18.91
N HIS A 112 6.06 -7.56 19.87
CA HIS A 112 6.32 -6.11 19.81
C HIS A 112 7.47 -5.71 18.87
N ASP A 113 8.26 -6.70 18.42
CA ASP A 113 9.40 -6.51 17.54
C ASP A 113 8.94 -6.48 16.08
N GLY A 114 9.43 -5.52 15.28
CA GLY A 114 8.94 -5.27 13.92
C GLY A 114 7.73 -4.33 13.88
N GLY A 115 6.82 -4.56 12.92
CA GLY A 115 5.60 -3.75 12.79
C GLY A 115 4.35 -4.54 12.45
N VAL A 116 3.22 -3.84 12.46
CA VAL A 116 1.90 -4.38 12.20
C VAL A 116 1.47 -3.98 10.79
N ILE A 117 0.98 -4.92 9.99
CA ILE A 117 0.43 -4.64 8.67
C ILE A 117 -1.09 -4.67 8.76
N VAL A 118 -1.71 -3.59 8.31
CA VAL A 118 -3.14 -3.37 8.25
C VAL A 118 -3.56 -3.30 6.79
N ARG A 119 -4.54 -4.11 6.42
CA ARG A 119 -5.18 -4.09 5.10
C ARG A 119 -6.65 -3.78 5.29
N LYS A 120 -7.09 -2.67 4.72
CA LYS A 120 -8.43 -2.12 4.98
C LYS A 120 -8.55 -1.83 6.48
N PHE A 121 -9.50 -2.45 7.17
CA PHE A 121 -9.71 -2.25 8.61
C PHE A 121 -9.24 -3.43 9.47
N ASN A 122 -8.48 -4.36 8.88
CA ASN A 122 -8.03 -5.57 9.55
C ASN A 122 -6.51 -5.60 9.67
N VAL A 123 -6.05 -6.03 10.83
CA VAL A 123 -4.66 -6.46 11.04
C VAL A 123 -4.48 -7.81 10.34
N ILE A 124 -3.58 -7.84 9.37
CA ILE A 124 -3.26 -9.05 8.60
C ILE A 124 -1.93 -9.69 9.01
N SER A 125 -1.06 -8.92 9.66
CA SER A 125 0.19 -9.44 10.21
C SER A 125 0.67 -8.59 11.37
N VAL A 126 1.31 -9.24 12.34
CA VAL A 126 2.04 -8.60 13.43
C VAL A 126 3.50 -9.06 13.39
N SER A 127 4.39 -8.23 13.92
CA SER A 127 5.84 -8.51 13.93
C SER A 127 6.45 -8.73 12.56
N SER A 128 5.91 -8.07 11.54
CA SER A 128 6.47 -8.09 10.20
C SER A 128 7.76 -7.29 10.14
N TYR A 129 8.71 -7.78 9.36
CA TYR A 129 9.98 -7.11 9.08
C TYR A 129 9.93 -6.41 7.72
N PHE A 130 10.56 -5.24 7.63
CA PHE A 130 10.56 -4.37 6.46
C PHE A 130 11.99 -3.97 6.07
N PRO A 131 12.23 -3.63 4.79
CA PRO A 131 13.53 -3.12 4.36
C PRO A 131 13.85 -1.82 5.07
N VAL A 132 15.13 -1.60 5.33
CA VAL A 132 15.65 -0.41 6.00
C VAL A 132 16.23 0.50 4.93
N THR A 133 15.89 1.79 4.96
CA THR A 133 16.46 2.75 4.01
C THR A 133 17.97 2.87 4.18
N GLN A 134 18.68 3.01 3.05
CA GLN A 134 20.11 3.30 3.01
C GLN A 134 20.40 4.80 2.98
N LYS A 135 19.37 5.64 2.87
CA LYS A 135 19.54 7.10 2.89
C LYS A 135 20.05 7.56 4.25
N ILE A 136 20.87 8.61 4.22
CA ILE A 136 21.30 9.29 5.43
C ILE A 136 20.06 9.94 6.07
N MET A 137 19.74 9.50 7.28
CA MET A 137 18.65 10.02 8.08
C MET A 137 19.22 10.79 9.27
N THR A 138 18.44 11.69 9.86
CA THR A 138 18.82 12.38 11.09
C THR A 138 19.10 11.36 12.20
N SER A 139 20.05 11.67 13.08
CA SER A 139 20.46 10.80 14.18
C SER A 139 19.32 10.51 15.17
N THR A 140 18.30 11.38 15.21
CA THR A 140 17.08 11.23 16.01
C THR A 140 16.15 10.10 15.54
N TYR A 141 16.30 9.64 14.30
CA TYR A 141 15.45 8.57 13.74
C TYR A 141 16.05 7.18 13.98
N GLY A 142 15.40 6.43 14.87
CA GLY A 142 15.74 5.04 15.20
C GLY A 142 15.30 4.01 14.15
N ALA A 143 15.46 2.73 14.47
CA ALA A 143 15.24 1.61 13.54
C ALA A 143 13.84 1.61 12.89
N ARG A 144 12.77 1.85 13.67
CA ARG A 144 11.39 1.89 13.14
C ARG A 144 11.19 2.95 12.05
N HIS A 145 11.79 4.13 12.18
CA HIS A 145 11.73 5.19 11.18
C HIS A 145 12.45 4.77 9.88
N ARG A 146 13.59 4.10 10.01
CA ARG A 146 14.37 3.63 8.87
C ARG A 146 13.67 2.48 8.14
N SER A 147 13.03 1.57 8.87
CA SER A 147 12.18 0.51 8.31
C SER A 147 10.94 1.08 7.62
N ALA A 148 10.27 2.05 8.24
CA ALA A 148 9.13 2.74 7.63
C ALA A 148 9.54 3.45 6.32
N THR A 149 10.68 4.13 6.33
CA THR A 149 11.19 4.82 5.15
C THR A 149 11.57 3.84 4.06
N GLY A 150 12.32 2.79 4.36
CA GLY A 150 12.71 1.77 3.38
C GLY A 150 11.50 1.08 2.75
N LEU A 151 10.47 0.79 3.53
CA LEU A 151 9.24 0.21 3.01
C LEU A 151 8.52 1.14 2.02
N THR A 152 8.37 2.41 2.38
CA THR A 152 7.62 3.38 1.57
C THR A 152 8.44 3.97 0.43
N GLU A 153 9.72 3.63 0.32
CA GLU A 153 10.52 3.85 -0.89
C GLU A 153 10.16 2.86 -2.00
N GLU A 154 9.83 1.61 -1.62
CA GLU A 154 9.50 0.53 -2.56
C GLU A 154 8.00 0.36 -2.81
N THR A 155 7.15 0.96 -1.98
CA THR A 155 5.70 0.73 -2.00
C THR A 155 4.91 2.02 -1.79
N ASP A 156 3.65 2.01 -2.20
CA ASP A 156 2.70 3.10 -1.96
C ASP A 156 2.05 3.09 -0.56
N ALA A 157 2.47 2.17 0.31
CA ALA A 157 1.97 2.06 1.68
C ALA A 157 2.26 3.32 2.50
N ILE A 158 1.47 3.51 3.56
CA ILE A 158 1.70 4.54 4.57
C ILE A 158 2.15 3.86 5.86
N ALA A 159 3.30 4.25 6.39
CA ALA A 159 3.85 3.67 7.61
C ALA A 159 3.83 4.68 8.76
N LEU A 160 2.92 4.48 9.71
CA LEU A 160 2.76 5.29 10.93
C LEU A 160 3.76 4.85 11.98
N ILE A 161 4.47 5.80 12.59
CA ILE A 161 5.53 5.56 13.57
C ILE A 161 5.25 6.33 14.85
N VAL A 162 5.38 5.66 16.00
CA VAL A 162 5.50 6.31 17.31
C VAL A 162 6.93 6.15 17.79
N SER A 163 7.58 7.26 18.14
CA SER A 163 8.94 7.26 18.69
C SER A 163 8.95 6.78 20.14
N GLU A 164 9.76 5.77 20.44
CA GLU A 164 9.96 5.28 21.82
C GLU A 164 10.76 6.24 22.70
N THR A 165 11.51 7.16 22.10
CA THR A 165 12.35 8.12 22.85
C THR A 165 11.58 9.41 23.13
N THR A 166 10.92 9.96 22.10
CA THR A 166 10.26 11.27 22.18
C THR A 166 8.76 11.17 22.34
N GLY A 167 8.14 10.05 21.99
CA GLY A 167 6.69 9.92 21.89
C GLY A 167 6.10 10.62 20.66
N ASN A 168 6.90 11.22 19.78
CA ASN A 168 6.39 11.87 18.57
C ASN A 168 5.70 10.86 17.66
N ILE A 169 4.59 11.29 17.05
CA ILE A 169 3.88 10.54 16.02
C ILE A 169 4.32 11.11 14.68
N SER A 170 4.63 10.23 13.74
CA SER A 170 4.99 10.59 12.37
C SER A 170 4.46 9.53 11.41
N TYR A 171 4.45 9.83 10.12
CA TYR A 171 4.25 8.82 9.09
C TYR A 171 5.34 8.92 8.03
N SER A 172 5.64 7.78 7.41
CA SER A 172 6.43 7.72 6.19
C SER A 172 5.52 7.50 4.99
N LYS A 173 5.77 8.23 3.91
CA LYS A 173 5.09 8.11 2.62
C LYS A 173 6.07 8.45 1.51
N LYS A 174 6.18 7.59 0.49
CA LYS A 174 7.11 7.78 -0.63
C LYS A 174 8.56 8.07 -0.17
N GLY A 175 9.01 7.36 0.88
CA GLY A 175 10.35 7.49 1.44
C GLY A 175 10.65 8.82 2.14
N LYS A 176 9.61 9.57 2.55
CA LYS A 176 9.74 10.81 3.33
C LYS A 176 8.98 10.69 4.64
N ILE A 177 9.55 11.23 5.72
CA ILE A 177 8.92 11.26 7.03
C ILE A 177 8.25 12.61 7.24
N HIS A 178 7.02 12.58 7.74
CA HIS A 178 6.19 13.73 8.05
C HIS A 178 5.74 13.63 9.50
N ALA A 179 5.87 14.72 10.26
CA ALA A 179 5.35 14.78 11.63
C ALA A 179 3.82 14.85 11.61
N LEU A 180 3.18 14.26 12.63
CA LEU A 180 1.76 14.42 12.89
C LEU A 180 1.57 15.18 14.20
N GLU A 181 0.68 16.16 14.14
CA GLU A 181 0.17 16.87 15.32
C GLU A 181 -0.61 15.88 16.21
N LYS A 182 -0.40 16.00 17.52
CA LYS A 182 -0.85 15.01 18.52
C LYS A 182 -1.26 15.64 19.85
N GLU A 183 -1.50 16.95 19.85
CA GLU A 183 -1.83 17.77 21.01
C GLU A 183 -3.06 17.21 21.73
N ASN A 184 -4.08 16.85 20.95
CA ASN A 184 -5.26 16.14 21.42
C ASN A 184 -5.62 15.00 20.44
N LEU A 185 -6.57 14.16 20.86
CA LEU A 185 -7.00 13.00 20.07
C LEU A 185 -7.76 13.41 18.80
N ASP A 186 -8.57 14.47 18.88
CA ASP A 186 -9.43 14.90 17.78
C ASP A 186 -8.61 15.41 16.58
N VAL A 187 -7.58 16.23 16.84
CA VAL A 187 -6.62 16.70 15.83
C VAL A 187 -5.91 15.51 15.17
N LEU A 188 -5.54 14.48 15.94
CA LEU A 188 -4.93 13.29 15.36
C LEU A 188 -5.94 12.50 14.49
N CYS A 189 -7.21 12.41 14.92
CA CYS A 189 -8.28 11.83 14.11
C CYS A 189 -8.46 12.56 12.78
N ASP A 190 -8.54 13.89 12.80
CA ASP A 190 -8.70 14.69 11.59
C ASP A 190 -7.53 14.49 10.62
N ASN A 191 -6.29 14.55 11.15
CA ASN A 191 -5.08 14.31 10.36
C ASN A 191 -5.04 12.92 9.73
N LEU A 192 -5.44 11.86 10.47
CA LEU A 192 -5.47 10.51 9.93
C LEU A 192 -6.63 10.30 8.96
N PHE A 193 -7.77 10.93 9.19
CA PHE A 193 -8.92 10.88 8.29
C PHE A 193 -8.55 11.44 6.92
N GLU A 194 -7.86 12.59 6.88
CA GLU A 194 -7.35 13.20 5.65
C GLU A 194 -6.27 12.33 5.00
N LEU A 195 -5.29 11.87 5.78
CA LEU A 195 -4.16 11.07 5.28
C LEU A 195 -4.60 9.75 4.64
N LEU A 196 -5.64 9.11 5.19
CA LEU A 196 -6.13 7.79 4.78
C LEU A 196 -7.41 7.85 3.92
N ASN A 197 -7.76 9.03 3.38
CA ASN A 197 -8.96 9.23 2.56
C ASN A 197 -9.02 8.39 1.28
N PHE A 198 -7.92 7.76 0.87
CA PHE A 198 -7.89 6.82 -0.26
C PHE A 198 -8.74 5.56 -0.02
N TYR A 199 -9.20 5.30 1.22
CA TYR A 199 -10.16 4.23 1.49
C TYR A 199 -11.60 4.55 1.05
N ILE A 200 -11.94 5.83 0.92
CA ILE A 200 -13.29 6.30 0.61
C ILE A 200 -13.42 6.93 -0.79
N ASN A 201 -12.29 7.16 -1.49
CA ASN A 201 -12.21 7.71 -2.84
C ASN A 201 -11.90 6.63 -3.88
#